data_AF-A0A1B6JPZ7-F1
#
_entry.id   AF-A0A1B6JPZ7-F1
#
_cell.length_a   1.000
_cell.length_b   1.000
_cell.length_c   1.000
_cell.angle_alpha   90.00
_cell.angle_beta   90.00
_cell.angle_gamma   90.00
#
_symmetry.space_group_name_H-M   'P 1'
#
loop_
_entity.id
_entity.type
_entity.pdbx_description
1 polymer ?
#
loop_
_entity_poly.entity_id
_entity_poly.type
_entity_poly.pdbx_seq_one_letter_code
_entity_poly.pdbx_strand_id
1 'polypeptide(L)'
;GVLCWQRTKSMYRDMKEVFDKVMLPTHASHHVQFLYFYMLSFKNNLVFWFLQHLWSKVIDPNVFIVIRQAAIGYIASLLSRAKYIPLSAVKDMLSQLSAWIHGYISNSDTQTTTCNPRAHTVFYSACQALFYLIAFRHKEIVLNSPKGLVFLQGLNLAKVVTCQLNPLRVCLPAVTQNFASVARHYQLAYCYSVIEHNRRNTIPLVYRDSTGAVITTQQVYLDSFFPFDPYLLTRTKKYIKDFYREYENWLPDEEKGGQVRVGEGEEEDDFIMEHSPSTNAMFTYGSSPGFLQT
;
A
#
# COMPACT_ATOMS: atom_id res chain seq x y z
N GLY A 1 22.73 -17.33 20.26
CA GLY A 1 23.22 -18.50 19.49
C GLY A 1 23.98 -18.01 18.27
N VAL A 2 24.97 -18.78 17.79
CA VAL A 2 25.75 -18.43 16.59
C VAL A 2 24.97 -18.85 15.34
N LEU A 3 24.77 -17.92 14.39
CA LEU A 3 24.06 -18.20 13.14
C LEU A 3 24.94 -19.03 12.19
N CYS A 4 24.54 -20.26 11.88
CA CYS A 4 25.20 -21.08 10.86
C CYS A 4 24.71 -20.68 9.46
N TRP A 5 25.54 -19.97 8.69
CA TRP A 5 25.14 -19.44 7.39
C TRP A 5 24.73 -20.50 6.37
N GLN A 6 25.45 -21.63 6.31
CA GLN A 6 25.15 -22.70 5.36
C GLN A 6 23.76 -23.32 5.61
N ARG A 7 23.43 -23.57 6.87
CA ARG A 7 22.10 -24.08 7.26
C ARG A 7 21.00 -23.05 7.00
N THR A 8 21.28 -21.78 7.27
CA THR A 8 20.34 -20.66 7.00
C THR A 8 20.02 -20.57 5.52
N LYS A 9 21.02 -20.72 4.64
CA LYS A 9 20.83 -20.70 3.19
C LYS A 9 19.99 -21.89 2.69
N SER A 10 20.19 -23.08 3.27
CA SER A 10 19.34 -24.25 2.97
C SER A 10 17.89 -23.99 3.37
N MET A 11 17.67 -23.58 4.63
CA MET A 11 16.34 -23.27 5.15
C MET A 11 15.63 -22.18 4.33
N TYR A 12 16.36 -21.15 3.89
CA TYR A 12 15.82 -20.11 3.01
C TYR A 12 15.31 -20.69 1.68
N ARG A 13 16.02 -21.64 1.08
CA ARG A 13 15.59 -22.28 -0.18
C ARG A 13 14.32 -23.09 0.02
N ASP A 14 14.27 -23.91 1.06
CA ASP A 14 13.09 -24.72 1.39
C ASP A 14 11.89 -23.83 1.68
N MET A 15 12.09 -22.77 2.47
CA MET A 15 11.03 -21.83 2.83
C MET A 15 10.59 -20.98 1.64
N LYS A 16 11.49 -20.66 0.69
CA LYS A 16 11.13 -19.99 -0.56
C LYS A 16 10.20 -20.86 -1.41
N GLU A 17 10.43 -22.18 -1.50
CA GLU A 17 9.52 -23.07 -2.21
C GLU A 17 8.12 -23.11 -1.57
N VAL A 18 8.08 -23.18 -0.23
CA VAL A 18 6.80 -23.11 0.51
C VAL A 18 6.12 -21.77 0.30
N PHE A 19 6.88 -20.68 0.30
CA PHE A 19 6.37 -19.34 0.02
C PHE A 19 5.72 -19.28 -1.36
N ASP A 20 6.41 -19.77 -2.39
CA ASP A 20 5.92 -19.77 -3.77
C ASP A 20 4.67 -20.62 -3.97
N LYS A 21 4.58 -21.78 -3.31
CA LYS A 21 3.48 -22.74 -3.47
C LYS A 21 2.27 -22.44 -2.60
N VAL A 22 2.49 -21.84 -1.42
CA VAL A 22 1.45 -21.70 -0.39
C VAL A 22 1.23 -20.25 -0.02
N MET A 23 2.25 -19.55 0.48
CA MET A 23 2.05 -18.21 1.07
C MET A 23 1.64 -17.16 0.03
N LEU A 24 2.35 -17.11 -1.10
CA LEU A 24 2.10 -16.15 -2.18
C LEU A 24 0.72 -16.29 -2.84
N PRO A 25 0.24 -17.51 -3.18
CA PRO A 25 -1.10 -17.67 -3.74
C PRO A 25 -2.23 -17.59 -2.69
N THR A 26 -1.93 -17.76 -1.40
CA THR A 26 -2.96 -17.68 -0.35
C THR A 26 -3.35 -16.23 -0.11
N HIS A 27 -4.56 -15.88 -0.56
CA HIS A 27 -5.12 -14.55 -0.33
C HIS A 27 -5.38 -14.29 1.16
N ALA A 28 -5.09 -13.07 1.61
CA ALA A 28 -5.42 -12.58 2.95
C ALA A 28 -4.97 -13.49 4.12
N SER A 29 -3.79 -14.12 4.04
CA SER A 29 -3.13 -14.69 5.24
C SER A 29 -2.55 -13.53 6.05
N HIS A 30 -2.80 -13.45 7.36
CA HIS A 30 -2.35 -12.31 8.20
C HIS A 30 -1.04 -12.53 8.98
N HIS A 31 -0.70 -13.78 9.32
CA HIS A 31 0.33 -14.04 10.33
C HIS A 31 1.43 -14.99 9.88
N VAL A 32 1.15 -15.91 8.96
CA VAL A 32 2.10 -16.97 8.57
C VAL A 32 3.35 -16.38 7.89
N GLN A 33 3.18 -15.37 7.06
CA GLN A 33 4.26 -14.67 6.36
C GLN A 33 5.26 -14.00 7.31
N PHE A 34 4.88 -13.70 8.57
CA PHE A 34 5.81 -13.12 9.54
C PHE A 34 6.93 -14.09 9.96
N LEU A 35 6.75 -15.39 9.75
CA LEU A 35 7.86 -16.35 9.84
C LEU A 35 8.95 -16.03 8.82
N TYR A 36 8.53 -15.71 7.59
CA TYR A 36 9.44 -15.34 6.51
C TYR A 36 10.08 -13.98 6.81
N PHE A 37 9.29 -13.00 7.25
CA PHE A 37 9.78 -11.70 7.72
C PHE A 37 10.88 -11.84 8.79
N TYR A 38 10.64 -12.68 9.80
CA TYR A 38 11.63 -12.91 10.86
C TYR A 38 12.92 -13.55 10.32
N MET A 39 12.82 -14.56 9.46
CA MET A 39 13.99 -15.19 8.84
C MET A 39 14.83 -14.19 8.03
N LEU A 40 14.18 -13.29 7.30
CA LEU A 40 14.86 -12.26 6.50
C LEU A 40 15.67 -11.28 7.37
N SER A 41 15.35 -11.14 8.66
CA SER A 41 16.08 -10.23 9.57
C SER A 41 17.53 -10.68 9.86
N PHE A 42 17.87 -11.95 9.60
CA PHE A 42 19.19 -12.50 9.94
C PHE A 42 20.33 -11.97 9.06
N LYS A 43 20.08 -11.72 7.77
CA LYS A 43 21.09 -11.23 6.82
C LYS A 43 20.43 -10.45 5.68
N ASN A 44 20.97 -9.28 5.37
CA ASN A 44 20.51 -8.44 4.26
C ASN A 44 20.52 -9.17 2.90
N ASN A 45 21.46 -10.09 2.67
CA ASN A 45 21.48 -10.90 1.44
C ASN A 45 20.19 -11.68 1.21
N LEU A 46 19.53 -12.16 2.28
CA LEU A 46 18.25 -12.87 2.17
C LEU A 46 17.15 -11.91 1.68
N VAL A 47 17.14 -10.68 2.20
CA VAL A 47 16.20 -9.64 1.76
C VAL A 47 16.40 -9.34 0.27
N PHE A 48 17.65 -9.11 -0.16
CA PHE A 48 17.95 -8.82 -1.55
C PHE A 48 17.51 -9.97 -2.48
N TRP A 49 17.83 -11.21 -2.13
CA TRP A 49 17.39 -12.37 -2.91
C TRP A 49 15.87 -12.51 -2.95
N PHE A 50 15.17 -12.21 -1.86
CA PHE A 50 13.73 -12.29 -1.81
C PHE A 50 13.06 -11.18 -2.63
N LEU A 51 13.54 -9.94 -2.54
CA LEU A 51 13.04 -8.82 -3.34
C LEU A 51 13.25 -9.06 -4.84
N GLN A 52 14.44 -9.56 -5.24
CA GLN A 52 14.71 -9.92 -6.63
C GLN A 52 13.81 -11.05 -7.12
N HIS A 53 13.55 -12.05 -6.28
CA HIS A 53 12.63 -13.15 -6.60
C HIS A 53 11.17 -12.70 -6.73
N LEU A 54 10.70 -11.78 -5.88
CA LEU A 54 9.37 -11.21 -6.04
C LEU A 54 9.29 -10.34 -7.29
N TRP A 55 10.31 -9.50 -7.52
CA TRP A 55 10.36 -8.60 -8.67
C TRP A 55 10.39 -9.36 -10.01
N SER A 56 11.11 -10.48 -10.09
CA SER A 56 11.12 -11.31 -11.30
C SER A 56 9.72 -11.84 -11.65
N LYS A 57 8.89 -12.17 -10.65
CA LYS A 57 7.48 -12.52 -10.88
C LYS A 57 6.66 -11.33 -11.35
N VAL A 58 6.91 -10.14 -10.81
CA VAL A 58 6.15 -8.91 -11.18
C VAL A 58 6.34 -8.56 -12.65
N ILE A 59 7.56 -8.67 -13.16
CA ILE A 59 7.87 -8.28 -14.55
C ILE A 59 7.53 -9.37 -15.58
N ASP A 60 7.46 -10.64 -15.17
CA ASP A 60 7.16 -11.76 -16.07
C ASP A 60 5.69 -11.75 -16.52
N PRO A 61 5.40 -11.55 -17.82
CA PRO A 61 4.03 -11.55 -18.34
C PRO A 61 3.36 -12.94 -18.29
N ASN A 62 4.13 -14.03 -18.15
CA ASN A 62 3.61 -15.39 -18.08
C ASN A 62 3.06 -15.74 -16.68
N VAL A 63 3.39 -14.94 -15.67
CA VAL A 63 2.86 -15.12 -14.31
C VAL A 63 1.44 -14.55 -14.23
N PHE A 64 0.53 -15.30 -13.61
CA PHE A 64 -0.85 -14.85 -13.40
C PHE A 64 -0.92 -13.49 -12.69
N ILE A 65 -1.82 -12.63 -13.16
CA ILE A 65 -2.00 -11.25 -12.66
C ILE A 65 -2.12 -11.21 -11.13
N VAL A 66 -2.93 -12.09 -10.55
CA VAL A 66 -3.14 -12.16 -9.09
C VAL A 66 -1.83 -12.40 -8.32
N ILE A 67 -0.94 -13.26 -8.83
CA ILE A 67 0.37 -13.52 -8.23
C ILE A 67 1.29 -12.31 -8.37
N ARG A 68 1.25 -11.62 -9.52
CA ARG A 68 2.03 -10.39 -9.74
C ARG A 68 1.61 -9.29 -8.77
N GLN A 69 0.30 -9.12 -8.56
CA GLN A 69 -0.23 -8.17 -7.58
C GLN A 69 0.17 -8.53 -6.15
N ALA A 70 0.01 -9.80 -5.76
CA ALA A 70 0.41 -10.28 -4.44
C ALA A 70 1.90 -10.03 -4.21
N ALA A 71 2.75 -10.31 -5.20
CA ALA A 71 4.19 -10.05 -5.13
C ALA A 71 4.50 -8.57 -4.90
N ILE A 72 3.82 -7.66 -5.60
CA ILE A 72 3.94 -6.21 -5.37
C ILE A 72 3.54 -5.84 -3.93
N GLY A 73 2.44 -6.40 -3.42
CA GLY A 73 1.99 -6.21 -2.05
C GLY A 73 3.02 -6.66 -1.02
N TYR A 74 3.64 -7.83 -1.22
CA TYR A 74 4.74 -8.33 -0.39
C TYR A 74 5.96 -7.40 -0.44
N ILE A 75 6.35 -6.90 -1.61
CA ILE A 75 7.48 -5.95 -1.75
C ILE A 75 7.21 -4.68 -0.95
N ALA A 76 6.06 -4.04 -1.20
CA ALA A 76 5.70 -2.77 -0.56
C ALA A 76 5.56 -2.90 0.95
N SER A 77 4.90 -3.96 1.40
CA SER A 77 4.69 -4.20 2.83
C SER A 77 5.99 -4.57 3.54
N LEU A 78 6.89 -5.34 2.91
CA LEU A 78 8.18 -5.68 3.52
C LEU A 78 9.07 -4.45 3.68
N LEU A 79 9.24 -3.67 2.62
CA LEU A 79 10.14 -2.51 2.59
C LEU A 79 9.66 -1.36 3.50
N SER A 80 8.34 -1.21 3.68
CA SER A 80 7.77 -0.25 4.62
C SER A 80 7.95 -0.71 6.07
N ARG A 81 7.76 -1.99 6.38
CA ARG A 81 7.65 -2.50 7.76
C ARG A 81 8.93 -3.01 8.37
N ALA A 82 9.87 -3.49 7.59
CA ALA A 82 11.11 -4.05 8.12
C ALA A 82 12.12 -2.96 8.49
N LYS A 83 12.48 -2.89 9.78
CA LYS A 83 13.52 -1.98 10.30
C LYS A 83 14.93 -2.37 9.85
N TYR A 84 15.18 -3.66 9.64
CA TYR A 84 16.49 -4.19 9.27
C TYR A 84 16.88 -3.92 7.81
N ILE A 85 15.97 -3.42 6.97
CA ILE A 85 16.24 -3.19 5.56
C ILE A 85 16.98 -1.86 5.37
N PRO A 86 18.14 -1.88 4.68
CA PRO A 86 18.90 -0.67 4.42
C PRO A 86 18.15 0.28 3.47
N LEU A 87 18.36 1.58 3.67
CA LEU A 87 17.78 2.64 2.84
C LEU A 87 18.16 2.53 1.35
N SER A 88 19.33 1.97 1.03
CA SER A 88 19.72 1.70 -0.36
C SER A 88 18.73 0.77 -1.05
N ALA A 89 18.36 -0.36 -0.42
CA ALA A 89 17.41 -1.31 -0.97
C ALA A 89 16.03 -0.69 -1.21
N VAL A 90 15.58 0.19 -0.31
CA VAL A 90 14.31 0.93 -0.46
C VAL A 90 14.38 1.87 -1.67
N LYS A 91 15.46 2.64 -1.80
CA LYS A 91 15.67 3.55 -2.93
C LYS A 91 15.77 2.79 -4.26
N ASP A 92 16.51 1.69 -4.28
CA ASP A 92 16.67 0.86 -5.48
C ASP A 92 15.32 0.31 -5.93
N MET A 93 14.46 -0.13 -5.01
CA MET A 93 13.12 -0.60 -5.35
C MET A 93 12.18 0.53 -5.80
N LEU A 94 12.24 1.70 -5.16
CA LEU A 94 11.47 2.88 -5.61
C LEU A 94 11.86 3.27 -7.04
N SER A 95 13.15 3.25 -7.37
CA SER A 95 13.64 3.49 -8.74
C SER A 95 13.16 2.42 -9.72
N GLN A 96 13.22 1.14 -9.34
CA GLN A 96 12.75 0.03 -10.18
C GLN A 96 11.24 0.10 -10.45
N LEU A 97 10.43 0.35 -9.41
CA LEU A 97 8.99 0.55 -9.53
C LEU A 97 8.68 1.75 -10.43
N SER A 98 9.32 2.90 -10.19
CA SER A 98 9.09 4.11 -10.97
C SER A 98 9.49 3.91 -12.44
N ALA A 99 10.66 3.33 -12.72
CA ALA A 99 11.09 3.05 -14.09
C ALA A 99 10.12 2.13 -14.83
N TRP A 100 9.63 1.07 -14.17
CA TRP A 100 8.64 0.18 -14.74
C TRP A 100 7.29 0.88 -15.00
N ILE A 101 6.81 1.70 -14.06
CA ILE A 101 5.59 2.51 -14.19
C ILE A 101 5.70 3.48 -15.39
N HIS A 102 6.81 4.21 -15.51
CA HIS A 102 7.03 5.13 -16.62
C HIS A 102 7.11 4.41 -17.98
N GLY A 103 7.76 3.24 -18.02
CA GLY A 103 7.76 2.38 -19.20
C GLY A 103 6.35 1.93 -19.59
N TYR A 104 5.52 1.57 -18.60
CA TYR A 104 4.13 1.18 -18.83
C TYR A 104 3.29 2.35 -19.36
N ILE A 105 3.41 3.55 -18.78
CA ILE A 105 2.71 4.76 -19.25
C ILE A 105 3.07 5.04 -20.71
N SER A 106 4.37 5.05 -21.02
CA SER A 106 4.86 5.36 -22.38
C SER A 106 4.36 4.37 -23.43
N ASN A 107 4.22 3.09 -23.07
CA ASN A 107 3.66 2.07 -23.95
C ASN A 107 2.13 2.14 -24.05
N SER A 108 1.45 2.62 -22.99
CA SER A 108 -0.01 2.73 -22.96
C SER A 108 -0.52 3.94 -23.75
N ASP A 109 0.27 5.02 -23.83
CA ASP A 109 -0.08 6.20 -24.63
C ASP A 109 -0.10 5.91 -26.16
N THR A 110 0.57 4.84 -26.61
CA THR A 110 0.63 4.46 -28.03
C THR A 110 -0.43 3.44 -28.44
N GLN A 111 -0.97 2.65 -27.50
CA GLN A 111 -2.03 1.69 -27.77
C GLN A 111 -3.38 2.31 -27.39
N THR A 112 -4.26 2.49 -28.38
CA THR A 112 -5.65 2.94 -28.20
C THR A 112 -6.31 2.16 -27.05
N THR A 113 -6.43 2.84 -25.91
CA THR A 113 -6.56 2.21 -24.60
C THR A 113 -7.87 1.42 -24.52
N THR A 114 -7.77 0.11 -24.34
CA THR A 114 -8.93 -0.69 -23.92
C THR A 114 -9.42 -0.13 -22.60
N CYS A 115 -10.66 0.35 -22.56
CA CYS A 115 -11.22 1.13 -21.44
C CYS A 115 -11.48 0.30 -20.17
N ASN A 116 -10.84 -0.87 -20.00
CA ASN A 116 -11.10 -1.79 -18.90
C ASN A 116 -10.05 -1.62 -17.79
N PRO A 117 -10.41 -1.09 -16.61
CA PRO A 117 -9.49 -0.95 -15.47
C PRO A 117 -8.85 -2.28 -15.05
N ARG A 118 -9.51 -3.42 -15.30
CA ARG A 118 -8.97 -4.76 -15.00
C ARG A 118 -7.77 -5.14 -15.86
N ALA A 119 -7.58 -4.50 -17.01
CA ALA A 119 -6.42 -4.73 -17.87
C ALA A 119 -5.14 -4.10 -17.29
N HIS A 120 -5.28 -3.04 -16.48
CA HIS A 120 -4.18 -2.27 -15.91
C HIS A 120 -3.93 -2.58 -14.43
N THR A 121 -4.49 -3.68 -13.93
CA THR A 121 -4.48 -4.04 -12.51
C THR A 121 -3.07 -4.12 -11.91
N VAL A 122 -2.10 -4.72 -12.60
CA VAL A 122 -0.69 -4.78 -12.13
C VAL A 122 -0.07 -3.38 -12.07
N PHE A 123 -0.40 -2.51 -13.02
CA PHE A 123 0.04 -1.12 -13.05
C PHE A 123 -0.47 -0.35 -11.83
N TYR A 124 -1.76 -0.49 -11.50
CA TYR A 124 -2.33 0.14 -10.31
C TYR A 124 -1.71 -0.41 -9.02
N SER A 125 -1.48 -1.72 -8.93
CA SER A 125 -0.76 -2.30 -7.78
C SER A 125 0.65 -1.72 -7.62
N ALA A 126 1.40 -1.54 -8.71
CA ALA A 126 2.74 -0.94 -8.66
C ALA A 126 2.71 0.54 -8.24
N CYS A 127 1.76 1.33 -8.77
CA CYS A 127 1.57 2.72 -8.36
C CYS A 127 1.23 2.80 -6.87
N GLN A 128 0.32 1.94 -6.38
CA GLN A 128 -0.03 1.93 -4.97
C GLN A 128 1.15 1.52 -4.09
N ALA A 129 1.95 0.54 -4.49
CA ALA A 129 3.19 0.19 -3.79
C ALA A 129 4.16 1.36 -3.72
N LEU A 130 4.33 2.11 -4.81
CA LEU A 130 5.14 3.32 -4.85
C LEU A 130 4.63 4.38 -3.86
N PHE A 131 3.33 4.68 -3.89
CA PHE A 131 2.69 5.64 -2.99
C PHE A 131 2.82 5.22 -1.52
N TYR A 132 2.55 3.95 -1.23
CA TYR A 132 2.64 3.37 0.11
C TYR A 132 4.07 3.46 0.67
N LEU A 133 5.08 3.10 -0.13
CA LEU A 133 6.47 3.17 0.30
C LEU A 133 6.94 4.59 0.58
N ILE A 134 6.55 5.55 -0.27
CA ILE A 134 6.86 6.97 -0.06
C ILE A 134 6.17 7.46 1.21
N ALA A 135 4.88 7.14 1.40
CA ALA A 135 4.14 7.52 2.60
C ALA A 135 4.84 7.02 3.89
N PHE A 136 5.39 5.80 3.88
CA PHE A 136 6.07 5.22 5.05
C PHE A 136 7.53 5.64 5.26
N ARG A 137 8.31 5.83 4.17
CA ARG A 137 9.78 5.96 4.25
C ARG A 137 10.31 7.34 3.87
N HIS A 138 9.46 8.30 3.47
CA HIS A 138 9.89 9.63 3.04
C HIS A 138 10.84 10.31 4.04
N LYS A 139 10.52 10.27 5.34
CA LYS A 139 11.29 10.93 6.40
C LYS A 139 12.73 10.42 6.44
N GLU A 140 12.92 9.10 6.41
CA GLU A 140 14.26 8.53 6.41
C GLU A 140 15.00 8.78 5.12
N ILE A 141 14.31 8.78 3.99
CA ILE A 141 14.91 9.07 2.69
C ILE A 141 15.45 10.50 2.67
N VAL A 142 14.69 11.46 3.19
CA VAL A 142 15.04 12.89 3.18
C VAL A 142 16.05 13.24 4.28
N LEU A 143 15.82 12.81 5.53
CA LEU A 143 16.68 13.18 6.67
C LEU A 143 18.03 12.45 6.65
N ASN A 144 18.05 11.17 6.31
CA ASN A 144 19.28 10.36 6.41
C ASN A 144 20.09 10.35 5.10
N SER A 145 19.73 11.20 4.12
CA SER A 145 20.46 11.27 2.85
C SER A 145 20.55 12.71 2.34
N PRO A 146 21.76 13.24 2.10
CA PRO A 146 21.94 14.64 1.69
C PRO A 146 21.29 14.98 0.33
N LYS A 147 21.02 13.96 -0.49
CA LYS A 147 20.31 14.08 -1.79
C LYS A 147 18.97 13.35 -1.79
N GLY A 148 18.38 13.14 -0.60
CA GLY A 148 17.12 12.41 -0.44
C GLY A 148 15.94 13.05 -1.17
N LEU A 149 15.80 14.36 -1.05
CA LEU A 149 14.74 15.10 -1.74
C LEU A 149 14.93 15.09 -3.27
N VAL A 150 16.16 15.32 -3.74
CA VAL A 150 16.53 15.24 -5.17
C VAL A 150 16.21 13.85 -5.73
N PHE A 151 16.47 12.80 -4.94
CA PHE A 151 16.10 11.44 -5.31
C PHE A 151 14.59 11.27 -5.50
N LEU A 152 13.77 11.78 -4.57
CA LEU A 152 12.30 11.69 -4.68
C LEU A 152 11.77 12.49 -5.88
N GLN A 153 12.34 13.67 -6.15
CA GLN A 153 12.02 14.47 -7.33
C GLN A 153 12.38 13.73 -8.63
N GLY A 154 13.52 13.03 -8.64
CA GLY A 154 13.97 12.20 -9.76
C GLY A 154 13.05 11.03 -10.12
N LEU A 155 12.11 10.64 -9.23
CA LEU A 155 11.10 9.63 -9.53
C LEU A 155 10.01 10.13 -10.49
N ASN A 156 9.93 11.45 -10.74
CA ASN A 156 8.95 12.10 -11.62
C ASN A 156 7.49 11.71 -11.31
N LEU A 157 7.12 11.84 -10.03
CA LEU A 157 5.79 11.45 -9.53
C LEU A 157 4.65 12.26 -10.15
N ALA A 158 4.93 13.50 -10.57
CA ALA A 158 3.96 14.35 -11.28
C ALA A 158 3.39 13.66 -12.53
N LYS A 159 4.24 13.05 -13.36
CA LYS A 159 3.80 12.31 -14.56
C LYS A 159 2.98 11.07 -14.21
N VAL A 160 3.30 10.40 -13.10
CA VAL A 160 2.56 9.20 -12.65
C VAL A 160 1.14 9.56 -12.22
N VAL A 161 0.96 10.65 -11.46
CA VAL A 161 -0.36 11.03 -10.93
C VAL A 161 -1.27 11.69 -11.97
N THR A 162 -0.71 12.33 -13.01
CA THR A 162 -1.47 12.99 -14.08
C THR A 162 -1.64 12.15 -15.34
N CYS A 163 -1.15 10.90 -15.37
CA CYS A 163 -1.31 10.03 -16.53
C CYS A 163 -2.79 9.68 -16.79
N GLN A 164 -3.11 9.34 -18.03
CA GLN A 164 -4.49 9.04 -18.48
C GLN A 164 -5.13 7.88 -17.71
N LEU A 165 -4.31 6.93 -17.22
CA LEU A 165 -4.78 5.79 -16.42
C LEU A 165 -5.23 6.20 -15.00
N ASN A 166 -4.89 7.40 -14.54
CA ASN A 166 -5.38 8.01 -13.30
C ASN A 166 -5.34 7.07 -12.06
N PRO A 167 -4.13 6.67 -11.61
CA PRO A 167 -3.97 5.73 -10.51
C PRO A 167 -4.56 6.23 -9.18
N LEU A 168 -4.64 7.56 -8.97
CA LEU A 168 -5.23 8.16 -7.77
C LEU A 168 -6.74 7.87 -7.63
N ARG A 169 -7.43 7.49 -8.71
CA ARG A 169 -8.84 7.08 -8.68
C ARG A 169 -9.03 5.63 -8.23
N VAL A 170 -8.08 4.75 -8.52
CA VAL A 170 -8.21 3.28 -8.37
C VAL A 170 -7.52 2.78 -7.10
N CYS A 171 -6.42 3.39 -6.70
CA CYS A 171 -5.70 3.02 -5.47
C CYS A 171 -6.54 3.33 -4.22
N LEU A 172 -6.25 2.63 -3.13
CA LEU A 172 -6.92 2.79 -1.83
C LEU A 172 -6.87 4.26 -1.35
N PRO A 173 -8.01 4.84 -0.92
CA PRO A 173 -8.07 6.23 -0.45
C PRO A 173 -7.07 6.54 0.67
N ALA A 174 -6.91 5.63 1.64
CA ALA A 174 -5.96 5.85 2.73
C ALA A 174 -4.50 5.97 2.21
N VAL A 175 -4.12 5.18 1.20
CA VAL A 175 -2.78 5.25 0.61
C VAL A 175 -2.61 6.56 -0.16
N THR A 176 -3.60 6.92 -0.99
CA THR A 176 -3.53 8.12 -1.83
C THR A 176 -3.52 9.41 -1.01
N GLN A 177 -4.29 9.48 0.08
CA GLN A 177 -4.32 10.64 0.97
C GLN A 177 -3.00 10.83 1.73
N ASN A 178 -2.46 9.77 2.33
CA ASN A 178 -1.16 9.84 3.01
C ASN A 178 -0.03 10.20 2.05
N PHE A 179 -0.05 9.64 0.83
CA PHE A 179 0.89 10.03 -0.21
C PHE A 179 0.70 11.48 -0.67
N ALA A 180 -0.53 11.96 -0.85
CA ALA A 180 -0.83 13.33 -1.25
C ALA A 180 -0.31 14.35 -0.23
N SER A 181 -0.47 14.06 1.07
CA SER A 181 0.09 14.88 2.15
C SER A 181 1.61 14.99 2.04
N VAL A 182 2.30 13.86 1.87
CA VAL A 182 3.76 13.82 1.67
C VAL A 182 4.20 14.54 0.39
N ALA A 183 3.49 14.33 -0.72
CA ALA A 183 3.77 14.95 -2.00
C ALA A 183 3.60 16.47 -1.95
N ARG A 184 2.60 16.97 -1.21
CA ARG A 184 2.40 18.41 -0.96
C ARG A 184 3.52 18.98 -0.10
N HIS A 185 3.85 18.32 1.01
CA HIS A 185 4.88 18.79 1.94
C HIS A 185 6.25 18.97 1.27
N TYR A 186 6.64 18.03 0.40
CA TYR A 186 7.90 18.08 -0.34
C TYR A 186 7.80 18.66 -1.76
N GLN A 187 6.63 19.19 -2.15
CA GLN A 187 6.37 19.77 -3.47
C GLN A 187 6.71 18.82 -4.64
N LEU A 188 6.39 17.53 -4.49
CA LEU A 188 6.69 16.48 -5.47
C LEU A 188 5.64 16.39 -6.59
N ALA A 189 4.35 16.58 -6.26
CA ALA A 189 3.24 16.52 -7.20
C ALA A 189 1.94 17.13 -6.62
N TYR A 190 1.11 17.71 -7.48
CA TYR A 190 -0.19 18.29 -7.12
C TYR A 190 -1.31 17.22 -7.08
N CYS A 191 -1.33 16.38 -6.04
CA CYS A 191 -2.27 15.26 -5.95
C CYS A 191 -3.71 15.68 -5.61
N TYR A 192 -3.89 16.68 -4.74
CA TYR A 192 -5.21 17.10 -4.25
C TYR A 192 -6.15 17.60 -5.36
N SER A 193 -5.64 18.36 -6.33
CA SER A 193 -6.45 18.82 -7.47
C SER A 193 -6.98 17.65 -8.31
N VAL A 194 -6.17 16.61 -8.50
CA VAL A 194 -6.56 15.40 -9.22
C VAL A 194 -7.56 14.59 -8.42
N ILE A 195 -7.35 14.43 -7.10
CA ILE A 195 -8.27 13.72 -6.20
C ILE A 195 -9.64 14.41 -6.17
N GLU A 196 -9.68 15.73 -6.06
CA GLU A 196 -10.92 16.50 -6.05
C GLU A 196 -11.65 16.42 -7.40
N HIS A 197 -10.91 16.48 -8.51
CA HIS A 197 -11.47 16.25 -9.84
C HIS A 197 -12.09 14.84 -9.98
N ASN A 198 -11.41 13.81 -9.47
CA ASN A 198 -11.91 12.44 -9.46
C ASN A 198 -13.19 12.30 -8.64
N ARG A 199 -13.26 12.98 -7.50
CA ARG A 199 -14.44 12.99 -6.63
C ARG A 199 -15.65 13.62 -7.33
N ARG A 200 -15.46 14.76 -8.01
CA ARG A 200 -16.53 15.46 -8.75
C ARG A 200 -17.05 14.67 -9.96
N ASN A 201 -16.18 13.92 -10.62
CA ASN A 201 -16.54 13.14 -11.82
C ASN A 201 -16.94 11.69 -11.52
N THR A 202 -17.03 11.31 -10.25
CA THR A 202 -17.55 10.00 -9.86
C THR A 202 -19.08 10.06 -9.86
N ILE A 203 -19.70 9.61 -10.95
CA ILE A 203 -21.14 9.39 -11.01
C ILE A 203 -21.43 8.01 -10.37
N PRO A 204 -22.24 7.93 -9.30
CA PRO A 204 -22.69 6.64 -8.78
C PRO A 204 -23.54 5.94 -9.85
N LEU A 205 -23.05 4.79 -10.35
CA LEU A 205 -23.83 3.92 -11.22
C LEU A 205 -24.89 3.22 -10.35
N VAL A 206 -26.14 3.65 -10.55
CA VAL A 206 -27.33 3.05 -9.96
C VAL A 206 -27.94 2.15 -11.03
N TYR A 207 -27.85 0.82 -10.87
CA TYR A 207 -28.66 -0.10 -11.67
C TYR A 207 -29.63 -0.84 -10.77
N ARG A 208 -30.83 -1.10 -11.28
CA ARG A 208 -31.79 -2.01 -10.65
C ARG A 208 -31.51 -3.41 -11.15
N ASP A 209 -31.34 -4.36 -10.25
CA ASP A 209 -31.33 -5.77 -10.64
C ASP A 209 -32.75 -6.22 -11.08
N SER A 210 -32.86 -7.45 -11.57
CA SER A 210 -34.15 -8.06 -11.95
C SER A 210 -35.12 -8.25 -10.79
N THR A 211 -34.69 -8.07 -9.53
CA THR A 211 -35.51 -8.11 -8.31
C THR A 211 -35.92 -6.70 -7.83
N GLY A 212 -35.49 -5.64 -8.53
CA GLY A 212 -35.76 -4.25 -8.18
C GLY A 212 -34.82 -3.68 -7.11
N ALA A 213 -33.80 -4.43 -6.69
CA ALA A 213 -32.80 -3.95 -5.75
C ALA A 213 -31.89 -2.93 -6.44
N VAL A 214 -31.78 -1.74 -5.82
CA VAL A 214 -30.83 -0.71 -6.24
C VAL A 214 -29.44 -1.15 -5.82
N ILE A 215 -28.61 -1.57 -6.79
CA ILE A 215 -27.20 -1.84 -6.55
C ILE A 215 -26.43 -0.58 -6.93
N THR A 216 -26.02 0.17 -5.91
CA THR A 216 -25.03 1.24 -6.05
C THR A 216 -23.66 0.59 -6.11
N THR A 217 -23.03 0.49 -7.28
CA THR A 217 -21.63 0.06 -7.31
C THR A 217 -20.78 1.18 -6.74
N GLN A 218 -20.34 1.03 -5.50
CA GLN A 218 -19.27 1.83 -4.92
C GLN A 218 -18.03 1.74 -5.82
N GLN A 219 -17.20 2.79 -5.82
CA GLN A 219 -15.95 2.86 -6.58
C GLN A 219 -15.20 1.52 -6.47
N VAL A 220 -14.86 0.92 -7.62
CA VAL A 220 -14.05 -0.31 -7.67
C VAL A 220 -12.62 0.06 -7.28
N TYR A 221 -12.36 0.13 -5.99
CA TYR A 221 -11.00 0.23 -5.49
C TYR A 221 -10.24 -1.05 -5.82
N LEU A 222 -8.93 -0.89 -5.99
CA LEU A 222 -8.04 -2.03 -6.12
C LEU A 222 -8.13 -2.88 -4.84
N ASP A 223 -8.55 -4.13 -4.95
CA ASP A 223 -8.40 -5.08 -3.84
C ASP A 223 -6.92 -5.25 -3.56
N SER A 224 -6.50 -4.74 -2.42
CA SER A 224 -5.11 -4.46 -2.11
C SER A 224 -4.79 -4.96 -0.73
N PHE A 225 -3.90 -5.94 -0.70
CA PHE A 225 -3.48 -6.61 0.51
C PHE A 225 -2.00 -6.32 0.79
N PHE A 226 -1.71 -5.80 1.98
CA PHE A 226 -0.35 -5.56 2.47
C PHE A 226 0.01 -6.61 3.53
N PRO A 227 0.77 -7.68 3.18
CA PRO A 227 0.91 -8.85 4.05
C PRO A 227 1.60 -8.61 5.40
N PHE A 228 2.36 -7.53 5.56
CA PHE A 228 3.04 -7.21 6.83
C PHE A 228 2.37 -6.03 7.56
N ASP A 229 1.09 -5.76 7.30
CA ASP A 229 0.29 -4.88 8.15
C ASP A 229 0.18 -5.37 9.61
N PRO A 230 -0.24 -4.52 10.56
CA PRO A 230 0.07 -4.66 11.98
C PRO A 230 -0.17 -6.07 12.54
N TYR A 231 0.85 -6.60 13.23
CA TYR A 231 0.84 -7.95 13.76
C TYR A 231 -0.03 -8.05 15.03
N LEU A 232 -1.10 -8.84 14.95
CA LEU A 232 -2.15 -8.89 16.00
C LEU A 232 -1.90 -9.92 17.10
N LEU A 233 -1.09 -10.96 16.85
CA LEU A 233 -0.92 -12.06 17.80
C LEU A 233 -0.08 -11.64 19.02
N THR A 234 -0.75 -11.40 20.14
CA THR A 234 -0.15 -10.88 21.39
C THR A 234 1.00 -11.73 21.93
N ARG A 235 0.85 -13.06 21.93
CA ARG A 235 1.86 -14.01 22.48
C ARG A 235 3.17 -13.99 21.70
N THR A 236 3.10 -13.81 20.38
CA THR A 236 4.24 -13.88 19.47
C THR A 236 4.73 -12.50 19.03
N LYS A 237 3.98 -11.42 19.30
CA LYS A 237 4.35 -10.02 18.96
C LYS A 237 5.74 -9.64 19.47
N LYS A 238 6.12 -10.14 20.65
CA LYS A 238 7.46 -9.91 21.25
C LYS A 238 8.63 -10.34 20.37
N TYR A 239 8.47 -11.32 19.48
CA TYR A 239 9.56 -11.78 18.60
C TYR A 239 9.71 -10.92 17.34
N ILE A 240 8.69 -10.13 17.01
CA ILE A 240 8.61 -9.33 15.77
C ILE A 240 8.83 -7.84 16.05
N LYS A 241 8.41 -7.36 17.24
CA LYS A 241 8.39 -5.95 17.63
C LYS A 241 9.70 -5.19 17.33
N ASP A 242 10.84 -5.79 17.64
CA ASP A 242 12.14 -5.13 17.48
C ASP A 242 12.53 -4.91 16.01
N PHE A 243 12.03 -5.78 15.13
CA PHE A 243 12.27 -5.73 13.68
C PHE A 243 11.19 -4.98 12.92
N TYR A 244 10.07 -4.65 13.58
CA TYR A 244 8.87 -4.12 12.96
C TYR A 244 8.73 -2.61 13.13
N ARG A 245 8.31 -1.94 12.05
CA ARG A 245 8.02 -0.51 12.00
C ARG A 245 6.51 -0.28 12.00
N GLU A 246 6.07 0.49 12.99
CA GLU A 246 4.71 1.03 13.04
C GLU A 246 4.63 2.33 12.22
N TYR A 247 3.44 2.64 11.70
CA TYR A 247 3.25 3.86 10.93
C TYR A 247 3.16 5.05 11.89
N GLU A 248 3.87 6.12 11.59
CA GLU A 248 3.81 7.38 12.33
C GLU A 248 3.37 8.48 11.35
N ASN A 249 2.19 9.05 11.57
CA ASN A 249 1.76 10.22 10.80
C ASN A 249 2.50 11.45 11.33
N TRP A 250 3.51 11.91 10.58
CA TRP A 250 4.40 13.00 11.02
C TRP A 250 3.96 14.38 10.53
N LEU A 251 3.08 14.42 9.52
CA LEU A 251 2.63 15.67 8.95
C LEU A 251 1.42 16.17 9.74
N PRO A 252 1.37 17.47 10.09
CA PRO A 252 0.21 18.03 10.79
C PRO A 252 -1.05 17.83 9.94
N ASP A 253 -2.13 17.37 10.58
CA ASP A 253 -3.47 17.26 10.00
C ASP A 253 -4.02 18.68 9.72
N GLU A 254 -3.55 19.36 8.67
CA GLU A 254 -4.11 20.66 8.27
C GLU A 254 -5.47 20.53 7.53
N GLU A 255 -6.02 19.32 7.41
CA GLU A 255 -7.28 19.05 6.70
C GLU A 255 -8.30 18.21 7.48
N LYS A 256 -8.32 18.30 8.82
CA LYS A 256 -9.58 18.09 9.56
C LYS A 256 -10.37 19.39 9.62
N GLY A 257 -10.79 19.85 8.44
CA GLY A 257 -11.73 20.95 8.31
C GLY A 257 -13.07 20.59 8.93
N GLY A 258 -13.35 21.16 10.10
CA GLY A 258 -14.70 21.42 10.62
C GLY A 258 -15.65 20.23 10.73
N GLN A 259 -15.51 19.42 11.78
CA GLN A 259 -16.72 19.03 12.49
C GLN A 259 -17.29 20.31 13.10
N VAL A 260 -18.29 20.89 12.43
CA VAL A 260 -19.17 21.87 13.05
C VAL A 260 -19.72 21.20 14.30
N ARG A 261 -19.23 21.64 15.47
CA ARG A 261 -19.96 21.50 16.72
C ARG A 261 -21.26 22.25 16.50
N VAL A 262 -22.33 21.51 16.24
CA VAL A 262 -23.68 22.04 16.41
C VAL A 262 -23.74 22.43 17.88
N GLY A 263 -23.70 23.74 18.13
CA GLY A 263 -23.90 24.28 19.46
C GLY A 263 -25.30 23.90 19.90
N GLU A 264 -25.39 23.42 21.14
CA GLU A 264 -26.63 23.22 21.87
C GLU A 264 -27.39 24.55 21.88
N GLY A 265 -28.41 24.63 21.03
CA GLY A 265 -29.56 25.49 21.21
C GLY A 265 -30.70 24.58 21.65
N GLU A 266 -31.17 24.80 22.87
CA GLU A 266 -32.28 24.12 23.52
C GLU A 266 -33.55 24.20 22.66
N GLU A 267 -34.03 23.09 22.10
CA GLU A 267 -35.47 22.82 21.93
C GLU A 267 -35.69 21.29 22.07
N GLU A 268 -36.60 20.94 22.98
CA GLU A 268 -37.01 19.60 23.37
C GLU A 268 -37.63 18.84 22.18
N ASP A 269 -37.25 17.58 21.95
CA ASP A 269 -38.17 16.58 21.39
C ASP A 269 -37.69 15.15 21.69
N ASP A 270 -38.57 14.41 22.39
CA ASP A 270 -38.41 13.04 22.84
C ASP A 270 -38.33 12.03 21.68
N PHE A 271 -37.19 11.36 21.51
CA PHE A 271 -37.18 10.02 20.92
C PHE A 271 -36.08 9.13 21.52
N ILE A 272 -36.53 8.04 22.14
CA ILE A 272 -35.73 7.04 22.86
C ILE A 272 -34.79 6.32 21.87
N MET A 273 -33.47 6.43 22.09
CA MET A 273 -32.48 5.52 21.48
C MET A 273 -31.90 4.59 22.55
N GLU A 274 -32.22 3.31 22.41
CA GLU A 274 -31.65 2.19 23.16
C GLU A 274 -30.11 2.17 23.05
N HIS A 275 -29.44 2.12 24.20
CA HIS A 275 -27.98 1.98 24.28
C HIS A 275 -27.51 0.66 23.64
N SER A 276 -26.66 0.76 22.62
CA SER A 276 -25.78 -0.34 22.18
C SER A 276 -24.33 -0.01 22.58
N PRO A 277 -23.58 -0.95 23.19
CA PRO A 277 -22.28 -0.67 23.76
C PRO A 277 -21.19 -0.54 22.69
N SER A 278 -20.27 0.40 22.94
CA SER A 278 -18.93 0.56 22.37
C SER A 278 -18.50 -0.49 21.35
N THR A 279 -18.69 -0.20 20.06
CA THR A 279 -18.11 -1.01 18.99
C THR A 279 -16.59 -0.80 18.96
N ASN A 280 -15.87 -1.82 19.44
CA ASN A 280 -14.46 -2.07 19.08
C ASN A 280 -14.25 -1.83 17.58
N ALA A 281 -13.14 -1.17 17.24
CA ALA A 281 -12.75 -0.82 15.88
C ALA A 281 -12.94 -2.00 14.90
N MET A 282 -14.03 -1.94 14.14
CA MET A 282 -14.40 -2.95 13.16
C MET A 282 -13.50 -2.79 11.93
N PHE A 283 -12.81 -3.88 11.57
CA PHE A 283 -11.92 -3.96 10.42
C PHE A 283 -12.72 -3.69 9.15
N THR A 284 -12.57 -2.50 8.57
CA THR A 284 -13.32 -2.09 7.37
C THR A 284 -12.39 -2.13 6.16
N TYR A 285 -12.72 -2.96 5.18
CA TYR A 285 -12.05 -2.97 3.87
C TYR A 285 -12.25 -1.61 3.20
N GLY A 286 -11.22 -0.76 3.26
CA GLY A 286 -11.25 0.64 2.81
C GLY A 286 -10.28 1.52 3.60
N SER A 287 -10.03 1.16 4.86
CA SER A 287 -8.92 1.69 5.67
C SER A 287 -7.75 0.74 5.51
N SER A 288 -6.66 1.12 4.83
CA SER A 288 -5.44 0.31 4.85
C SER A 288 -5.00 0.20 6.32
N PRO A 289 -5.12 -0.98 6.98
CA PRO A 289 -4.87 -1.14 8.41
C PRO A 289 -3.47 -0.65 8.78
N GLY A 290 -2.58 -0.64 7.79
CA GLY A 290 -1.26 -0.18 7.98
C GLY A 290 -1.06 1.27 8.43
N PHE A 291 -2.03 2.15 8.17
CA PHE A 291 -2.00 3.54 8.65
C PHE A 291 -2.72 3.74 9.99
N LEU A 292 -3.36 2.70 10.55
CA LEU A 292 -3.99 2.77 11.86
C LEU A 292 -2.91 2.75 12.94
N GLN A 293 -2.92 3.76 13.80
CA GLN A 293 -2.09 3.81 14.99
C GLN A 293 -2.70 2.86 16.02
N THR A 294 -1.97 1.79 16.37
CA THR A 294 -2.37 0.83 17.43
C THR A 294 -1.93 1.29 18.80
#